data_AF-Q2EGR7-F1
#
_entry.id   AF-Q2EGR7-F1
#
_cell.length_a   1.000
_cell.length_b   1.000
_cell.length_c   1.000
_cell.angle_alpha   90.00
_cell.angle_beta   90.00
_cell.angle_gamma   90.00
#
_symmetry.space_group_name_H-M   'P 1'
#
loop_
_entity.id
_entity.type
_entity.pdbx_description
1 polymer ?
#
loop_
_entity_poly.entity_id
_entity_poly.type
_entity_poly.pdbx_seq_one_letter_code
_entity_poly.pdbx_strand_id
1 'polypeptide(L)'
;PCSHIHAQHAAITPTKNNDGAFLSSQFLYGVQEKMGIMNRGVVYALWDYTSEEDDDELQFREGDCMTVVRREDEDEIEWWWARMGDKEGYIPRNLLGLYPRIKPRQRSLA
;
A
#
# COMPACT_ATOMS: atom_id res chain seq x y z
N PRO A 1 22.54 -31.54 -27.54
CA PRO A 1 22.31 -31.16 -26.14
C PRO A 1 22.29 -29.63 -25.98
N CYS A 2 21.14 -29.01 -26.20
CA CYS A 2 20.93 -27.59 -25.97
C CYS A 2 19.61 -27.46 -25.20
N SER A 3 19.71 -27.39 -23.88
CA SER A 3 18.59 -27.25 -22.96
C SER A 3 18.03 -25.84 -23.04
N HIS A 4 16.92 -25.69 -23.75
CA HIS A 4 16.09 -24.49 -23.72
C HIS A 4 15.50 -24.31 -22.32
N ILE A 5 15.88 -23.22 -21.67
CA ILE A 5 15.12 -22.60 -20.60
C ILE A 5 13.90 -21.96 -21.26
N HIS A 6 12.71 -22.48 -20.96
CA HIS A 6 11.47 -21.75 -21.10
C HIS A 6 10.62 -22.07 -19.87
N ALA A 7 10.77 -21.22 -18.85
CA ALA A 7 9.78 -21.10 -17.79
C ALA A 7 8.51 -20.51 -18.42
N GLN A 8 7.67 -21.38 -18.98
CA GLN A 8 6.31 -21.01 -19.30
C GLN A 8 5.53 -20.98 -17.98
N HIS A 9 5.39 -19.78 -17.41
CA HIS A 9 4.27 -19.45 -16.54
C HIS A 9 2.98 -19.56 -17.38
N ALA A 10 2.53 -20.78 -17.60
CA ALA A 10 1.30 -21.05 -18.33
C ALA A 10 0.15 -21.28 -17.33
N ALA A 11 -0.68 -20.26 -17.24
CA ALA A 11 -2.13 -20.33 -17.10
C ALA A 11 -2.69 -21.06 -15.86
N ILE A 12 -3.00 -20.28 -14.83
CA ILE A 12 -4.09 -20.62 -13.91
C ILE A 12 -5.39 -20.40 -14.69
N THR A 13 -6.02 -21.47 -15.15
CA THR A 13 -7.32 -21.45 -15.83
C THR A 13 -8.44 -21.23 -14.81
N PRO A 14 -9.27 -20.17 -14.92
CA PRO A 14 -10.50 -20.09 -14.17
C PRO A 14 -11.55 -20.97 -14.86
N THR A 15 -12.04 -21.99 -14.18
CA THR A 15 -13.19 -22.77 -14.65
C THR A 15 -14.47 -21.95 -14.51
N LYS A 16 -15.30 -22.02 -15.57
CA LYS A 16 -16.59 -21.33 -15.76
C LYS A 16 -17.39 -21.12 -14.48
N ASN A 17 -17.81 -19.87 -14.26
CA ASN A 17 -18.81 -19.36 -13.32
C ASN A 17 -18.29 -18.66 -12.03
N ASN A 18 -17.12 -18.02 -12.06
CA ASN A 18 -16.64 -17.21 -10.93
C ASN A 18 -15.83 -15.95 -11.34
N ASP A 19 -16.08 -15.43 -12.53
CA ASP A 19 -15.31 -14.34 -13.14
C ASP A 19 -15.31 -13.07 -12.27
N GLY A 20 -16.41 -12.78 -11.57
CA GLY A 20 -16.49 -11.65 -10.64
C GLY A 20 -15.56 -11.79 -9.43
N ALA A 21 -15.53 -12.98 -8.81
CA ALA A 21 -14.67 -13.23 -7.66
C ALA A 21 -13.18 -13.17 -8.04
N PHE A 22 -12.82 -13.78 -9.17
CA PHE A 22 -11.46 -13.75 -9.69
C PHE A 22 -10.98 -12.34 -10.05
N LEU A 23 -11.79 -11.55 -10.74
CA LEU A 23 -11.47 -10.16 -11.06
C LEU A 23 -11.35 -9.30 -9.80
N SER A 24 -12.18 -9.56 -8.79
CA SER A 24 -12.13 -8.85 -7.51
C SER A 24 -10.85 -9.13 -6.74
N SER A 25 -10.42 -10.40 -6.66
CA SER A 25 -9.19 -10.77 -5.97
C SER A 25 -7.97 -10.23 -6.71
N GLN A 26 -7.96 -10.33 -8.05
CA GLN A 26 -6.87 -9.81 -8.87
C GLN A 26 -6.69 -8.30 -8.70
N PHE A 27 -7.79 -7.55 -8.59
CA PHE A 27 -7.74 -6.12 -8.34
C PHE A 27 -7.12 -5.81 -6.97
N LEU A 28 -7.55 -6.50 -5.91
CA LEU A 28 -7.05 -6.26 -4.56
C LEU A 28 -5.56 -6.59 -4.42
N TYR A 29 -5.11 -7.70 -5.00
CA TYR A 29 -3.67 -8.03 -5.06
C TYR A 29 -2.88 -7.01 -5.87
N GLY A 30 -3.42 -6.59 -7.03
CA GLY A 30 -2.77 -5.57 -7.85
C GLY A 30 -2.64 -4.21 -7.14
N VAL A 31 -3.62 -3.85 -6.29
CA VAL A 31 -3.53 -2.67 -5.42
C VAL A 31 -2.43 -2.84 -4.38
N GLN A 32 -2.39 -3.99 -3.69
CA GLN A 32 -1.39 -4.26 -2.65
C GLN A 32 0.05 -4.21 -3.20
N GLU A 33 0.30 -4.81 -4.38
CA GLU A 33 1.62 -4.81 -5.02
C GLU A 33 2.06 -3.42 -5.49
N LYS A 34 1.12 -2.60 -5.96
CA LYS A 34 1.41 -1.28 -6.55
C LYS A 34 1.34 -0.13 -5.56
N MET A 35 0.74 -0.34 -4.39
CA MET A 35 0.72 0.64 -3.33
C MET A 35 2.15 1.01 -2.90
N GLY A 36 2.40 2.31 -2.72
CA GLY A 36 3.74 2.84 -2.49
C GLY A 36 4.64 2.93 -3.73
N ILE A 37 4.18 2.54 -4.93
CA ILE A 37 4.86 2.79 -6.22
C ILE A 37 4.01 3.66 -7.13
N MET A 38 2.74 3.28 -7.27
CA MET A 38 1.80 4.04 -8.10
C MET A 38 1.58 5.44 -7.53
N ASN A 39 1.07 6.35 -8.35
CA ASN A 39 0.85 7.74 -7.95
C ASN A 39 2.12 8.42 -7.39
N ARG A 40 3.29 8.08 -7.94
CA ARG A 40 4.60 8.58 -7.47
C ARG A 40 4.93 8.16 -6.02
N GLY A 41 4.42 7.02 -5.58
CA GLY A 41 4.61 6.52 -4.22
C GLY A 41 3.77 7.23 -3.16
N VAL A 42 2.82 8.08 -3.56
CA VAL A 42 1.96 8.80 -2.62
C VAL A 42 0.97 7.85 -1.95
N VAL A 43 0.89 7.94 -0.63
CA VAL A 43 -0.02 7.21 0.25
C VAL A 43 -0.61 8.15 1.30
N TYR A 44 -1.74 7.75 1.88
CA TYR A 44 -2.45 8.51 2.90
C TYR A 44 -2.60 7.71 4.18
N ALA A 45 -2.43 8.38 5.32
CA ALA A 45 -2.73 7.81 6.62
C ALA A 45 -4.25 7.65 6.80
N LEU A 46 -4.69 6.43 7.14
CA LEU A 46 -6.08 6.11 7.41
C LEU A 46 -6.40 6.07 8.91
N TRP A 47 -5.36 6.14 9.76
CA TRP A 47 -5.43 6.21 11.21
C TRP A 47 -4.26 7.04 11.72
N ASP A 48 -4.35 7.47 12.98
CA ASP A 48 -3.25 8.12 13.68
C ASP A 48 -2.19 7.08 14.08
N TYR A 49 -0.93 7.47 14.01
CA TYR A 49 0.21 6.70 14.46
C TYR A 49 1.14 7.56 15.30
N THR A 50 1.37 7.13 16.53
CA THR A 50 2.31 7.74 17.48
C THR A 50 3.28 6.66 17.91
N SER A 51 4.58 6.90 17.72
CA SER A 51 5.62 6.02 18.24
C SER A 51 6.02 6.43 19.65
N GLU A 52 6.45 5.46 20.46
CA GLU A 52 7.09 5.70 21.75
C GLU A 52 8.59 5.98 21.59
N GLU A 53 9.20 5.57 20.47
CA GLU A 53 10.62 5.79 20.12
C GLU A 53 10.74 6.68 18.87
N ASP A 54 11.44 7.81 18.98
CA ASP A 54 11.43 8.88 17.96
C ASP A 54 12.55 8.78 16.91
N ASP A 55 13.49 7.83 17.02
CA ASP A 55 14.73 7.93 16.25
C ASP A 55 14.59 7.46 14.79
N ASP A 56 13.77 6.44 14.51
CA ASP A 56 13.66 5.84 13.16
C ASP A 56 12.22 5.75 12.61
N GLU A 57 11.20 6.11 13.39
CA GLU A 57 9.78 6.00 13.01
C GLU A 57 9.13 7.35 12.73
N LEU A 58 8.24 7.38 11.73
CA LEU A 58 7.54 8.59 11.34
C LEU A 58 6.15 8.63 11.96
N GLN A 59 5.91 9.59 12.84
CA GLN A 59 4.57 9.87 13.40
C GLN A 59 3.69 10.60 12.39
N PHE A 60 2.41 10.21 12.29
CA PHE A 60 1.45 10.81 11.35
C PHE A 60 0.01 10.74 11.90
N ARG A 61 -0.89 11.54 11.31
CA ARG A 61 -2.31 11.59 11.66
C ARG A 61 -3.20 11.20 10.48
N GLU A 62 -4.43 10.80 10.77
CA GLU A 62 -5.43 10.47 9.75
C GLU A 62 -5.57 11.63 8.74
N GLY A 63 -5.36 11.28 7.47
CA GLY A 63 -5.44 12.19 6.33
C GLY A 63 -4.10 12.77 5.89
N ASP A 64 -3.01 12.55 6.64
CA ASP A 64 -1.67 12.98 6.23
C ASP A 64 -1.24 12.28 4.95
N CYS A 65 -0.50 13.03 4.12
CA CYS A 65 0.00 12.58 2.82
C CYS A 65 1.51 12.34 2.93
N MET A 66 1.95 11.15 2.53
CA MET A 66 3.34 10.73 2.62
C MET A 66 3.79 10.10 1.31
N THR A 67 5.10 10.11 1.06
CA THR A 67 5.68 9.47 -0.13
C THR A 67 6.54 8.30 0.30
N VAL A 68 6.21 7.10 -0.15
CA VAL A 68 7.00 5.90 0.09
C VAL A 68 8.30 5.99 -0.72
N VAL A 69 9.43 5.89 -0.03
CA VAL A 69 10.78 5.96 -0.61
C VAL A 69 11.36 4.55 -0.79
N ARG A 70 11.15 3.66 0.17
CA ARG A 70 11.63 2.27 0.13
C ARG A 70 10.62 1.31 0.76
N ARG A 71 10.41 0.16 0.13
CA ARG A 71 9.50 -0.91 0.58
C ARG A 71 10.19 -2.24 0.90
N GLU A 72 11.47 -2.34 0.57
CA GLU A 72 12.19 -3.60 0.44
C GLU A 72 13.28 -3.69 1.49
N ASP A 73 12.89 -4.23 2.64
CA ASP A 73 13.76 -5.09 3.43
C ASP A 73 13.09 -6.47 3.45
N GLU A 74 13.84 -7.51 3.08
CA GLU A 74 13.33 -8.89 2.94
C GLU A 74 12.74 -9.42 4.27
N ASP A 75 13.14 -8.81 5.38
CA ASP A 75 12.72 -9.16 6.75
C ASP A 75 11.54 -8.29 7.27
N GLU A 76 11.28 -7.10 6.69
CA GLU A 76 10.32 -6.11 7.21
C GLU A 76 9.23 -5.73 6.20
N ILE A 77 8.51 -6.75 5.72
CA ILE A 77 7.44 -6.63 4.71
C ILE A 77 6.31 -5.66 5.11
N GLU A 78 6.15 -5.39 6.41
CA GLU A 78 5.09 -4.56 6.98
C GLU A 78 5.47 -3.09 7.19
N TRP A 79 6.77 -2.75 7.15
CA TRP A 79 7.27 -1.41 7.42
C TRP A 79 7.91 -0.80 6.18
N TRP A 80 7.49 0.42 5.85
CA TRP A 80 8.01 1.14 4.68
C TRP A 80 8.73 2.40 5.12
N TRP A 81 9.85 2.70 4.48
CA TRP A 81 10.52 3.99 4.66
C TRP A 81 9.79 5.04 3.83
N ALA A 82 9.33 6.10 4.48
CA ALA A 82 8.55 7.15 3.84
C ALA A 82 9.02 8.55 4.25
N ARG A 83 8.65 9.53 3.43
CA ARG A 83 8.93 10.95 3.63
C ARG A 83 7.63 11.74 3.82
N MET A 84 7.60 12.62 4.82
CA MET A 84 6.55 13.61 5.05
C MET A 84 7.17 14.98 5.35
N GLY A 85 7.05 15.91 4.39
CA GLY A 85 7.77 17.18 4.45
C GLY A 85 9.28 16.97 4.47
N ASP A 86 9.94 17.48 5.52
CA ASP A 86 11.39 17.36 5.71
C ASP A 86 11.78 16.16 6.60
N LYS A 87 10.81 15.37 7.05
CA LYS A 87 11.04 14.18 7.91
C LYS A 87 10.95 12.89 7.10
N GLU A 88 11.76 11.92 7.49
CA GLU A 88 11.72 10.55 6.98
C GLU A 88 11.72 9.57 8.15
N GLY A 89 11.17 8.38 7.92
CA GLY A 89 11.15 7.31 8.91
C GLY A 89 10.32 6.12 8.44
N TYR A 90 10.32 5.06 9.24
CA TYR A 90 9.47 3.91 9.03
C TYR A 90 8.00 4.20 9.34
N ILE A 91 7.12 3.68 8.49
CA ILE A 91 5.66 3.72 8.66
C ILE A 91 5.07 2.32 8.48
N PRO A 92 4.07 1.94 9.29
CA PRO A 92 3.42 0.64 9.18
C PRO A 92 2.39 0.65 8.04
N ARG A 93 2.55 -0.25 7.05
CA ARG A 93 1.76 -0.23 5.80
C ARG A 93 0.25 -0.45 6.00
N ASN A 94 -0.12 -1.16 7.06
CA ASN A 94 -1.51 -1.53 7.37
C ASN A 94 -2.37 -0.33 7.81
N LEU A 95 -1.74 0.79 8.18
CA LEU A 95 -2.44 2.03 8.54
C LEU A 95 -2.62 2.98 7.35
N LEU A 96 -2.19 2.57 6.16
CA LEU A 96 -2.13 3.42 4.97
C LEU A 96 -3.19 3.06 3.94
N GLY A 97 -3.48 3.99 3.03
CA GLY A 97 -4.34 3.78 1.87
C GLY A 97 -3.88 4.57 0.65
N LEU A 98 -4.35 4.16 -0.53
CA LEU A 98 -4.12 4.91 -1.78
C LEU A 98 -4.85 6.25 -1.82
N TYR A 99 -5.93 6.39 -1.04
CA TYR A 99 -6.77 7.58 -0.99
C TYR A 99 -7.16 7.87 0.46
N PRO A 100 -7.34 9.16 0.84
CA PRO A 100 -7.75 9.52 2.18
C PRO A 100 -9.21 9.13 2.45
N ARG A 101 -9.58 9.03 3.74
CA ARG A 101 -10.97 8.79 4.13
C ARG A 101 -11.86 9.97 3.72
N ILE A 102 -13.02 9.64 3.14
CA ILE A 102 -14.05 10.64 2.85
C ILE A 102 -14.72 11.02 4.18
N LYS A 103 -14.51 12.25 4.64
CA LYS A 103 -15.22 12.78 5.80
C LYS A 103 -16.67 13.09 5.40
N PRO A 104 -17.69 12.52 6.07
CA PRO A 104 -19.08 12.82 5.76
C PRO A 104 -19.33 14.31 6.01
N ARG A 105 -19.81 15.02 4.98
CA ARG A 105 -20.15 16.44 5.10
C ARG A 105 -21.30 16.58 6.09
N GLN A 106 -21.01 17.03 7.31
CA GLN A 106 -22.07 17.38 8.25
C GLN A 106 -22.87 18.53 7.63
N ARG A 107 -24.10 18.24 7.19
CA ARG A 107 -25.09 19.28 6.95
C ARG A 107 -25.42 19.84 8.33
N SER A 108 -24.85 20.99 8.68
CA SER A 108 -25.33 21.77 9.81
C SER A 108 -26.81 22.05 9.56
N LEU A 109 -27.68 21.44 10.36
CA LEU A 109 -29.07 21.87 10.45
C LEU A 109 -29.03 23.23 11.15
N ALA A 110 -29.12 24.29 10.35
CA ALA A 110 -29.43 25.64 10.80
C ALA A 110 -30.95 25.80 10.85
#